data_AF-A0A8K0GHW3-F1
#
_entry.id   AF-A0A8K0GHW3-F1
#
_cell.length_a   1.000
_cell.length_b   1.000
_cell.length_c   1.000
_cell.angle_alpha   90.00
_cell.angle_beta   90.00
_cell.angle_gamma   90.00
#
_symmetry.space_group_name_H-M   'P 1'
#
loop_
_entity.id
_entity.type
_entity.pdbx_description
1 polymer ?
#
loop_
_entity_poly.entity_id
_entity_poly.type
_entity_poly.pdbx_seq_one_letter_code
_entity_poly.pdbx_strand_id
1 'polypeptide(L)'
;MNKTDPDRTVVLQALNSTELPDRSICGIHSTSDRIFGGEWTAIDEFPWTVALEFKHAWSSKNVGVKCGGSLINKRFVLTAAHCIQSGEFELIHVRLGEWNLTSNPDCLLCDPVQIVNITEKISHPDYNRLTKSNDIALLRLERDIEYTDFIRPICLPPENSSAPKEGTELAVSGWGATEDGSTKSAVKIKVSVPIISNETCNKTLHNIQSTQLCAGGVSGRDACQGNSGGPLVNSFVGTVEGRVQWYQEGIVSHGIRCGLVGYPGIYTRVSSYISWILHVIETK
;
A
#
# COMPACT_ATOMS: atom_id res chain seq x y z
N MET A 1 24.01 -32.73 15.85
CA MET A 1 24.49 -32.37 14.49
C MET A 1 23.28 -31.87 13.72
N ASN A 2 23.14 -30.55 13.63
CA ASN A 2 21.94 -29.88 13.12
C ASN A 2 21.81 -30.12 11.62
N LYS A 3 20.69 -30.74 11.23
CA LYS A 3 20.20 -30.76 9.86
C LYS A 3 19.75 -29.33 9.51
N THR A 4 20.42 -28.71 8.56
CA THR A 4 19.99 -27.47 7.93
C THR A 4 18.73 -27.73 7.10
N ASP A 5 17.68 -27.01 7.45
CA ASP A 5 16.39 -26.94 6.76
C ASP A 5 16.57 -26.33 5.35
N PRO A 6 16.22 -27.03 4.27
CA PRO A 6 16.41 -26.54 2.90
C PRO A 6 15.39 -25.47 2.46
N ASP A 7 14.43 -25.08 3.31
CA ASP A 7 13.31 -24.20 2.94
C ASP A 7 13.60 -22.68 3.06
N ARG A 8 14.87 -22.28 3.18
CA ARG A 8 15.28 -20.87 3.39
C ARG A 8 15.92 -20.19 2.18
N THR A 9 15.93 -20.84 1.02
CA THR A 9 16.53 -20.29 -0.21
C THR A 9 15.49 -20.28 -1.33
N VAL A 10 14.38 -19.57 -1.12
CA VAL A 10 13.55 -19.13 -2.25
C VAL A 10 14.30 -18.00 -2.93
N VAL A 11 15.02 -18.35 -4.00
CA VAL A 11 15.68 -17.42 -4.90
C VAL A 11 14.60 -16.54 -5.51
N LEU A 12 14.47 -15.31 -4.98
CA LEU A 12 13.66 -14.25 -5.56
C LEU A 12 14.25 -13.90 -6.94
N GLN A 13 13.71 -14.49 -8.01
CA GLN A 13 14.02 -14.06 -9.37
C GLN A 13 13.72 -12.55 -9.47
N ALA A 14 14.75 -11.78 -9.84
CA ALA A 14 14.61 -10.36 -10.06
C ALA A 14 13.57 -10.13 -11.16
N LEU A 15 12.65 -9.19 -10.92
CA LEU A 15 11.79 -8.67 -11.99
C LEU A 15 12.72 -8.00 -13.00
N ASN A 16 12.95 -8.63 -14.16
CA ASN A 16 13.79 -8.12 -15.24
C ASN A 16 13.07 -7.02 -16.05
N SER A 17 12.45 -6.04 -15.37
CA SER A 17 11.94 -4.84 -16.02
C SER A 17 12.81 -3.66 -15.62
N THR A 18 13.31 -2.91 -16.61
CA THR A 18 14.08 -1.67 -16.40
C THR A 18 13.24 -0.57 -15.76
N GLU A 19 11.91 -0.74 -15.74
CA GLU A 19 10.96 0.28 -15.35
C GLU A 19 10.59 0.25 -13.85
N LEU A 20 10.88 -0.87 -13.17
CA LEU A 20 10.78 -0.94 -11.71
C LEU A 20 12.15 -0.65 -11.08
N PRO A 21 12.18 0.13 -9.98
CA PRO A 21 13.40 0.47 -9.28
C PRO A 21 14.10 -0.78 -8.70
N ASP A 22 15.43 -0.79 -8.79
CA ASP A 22 16.27 -1.80 -8.15
C ASP A 22 16.09 -1.82 -6.63
N ARG A 23 16.41 -2.95 -6.00
CA ARG A 23 16.32 -3.14 -4.54
C ARG A 23 17.22 -2.17 -3.75
N SER A 24 18.28 -1.65 -4.36
CA SER A 24 19.10 -0.58 -3.76
C SER A 24 18.37 0.77 -3.63
N ILE A 25 17.21 0.92 -4.29
CA ILE A 25 16.42 2.15 -4.36
C ILE A 25 15.04 1.99 -3.72
N CYS A 26 14.32 0.90 -4.06
CA CYS A 26 12.96 0.68 -3.56
C CYS A 26 12.93 0.12 -2.14
N GLY A 27 11.78 0.24 -1.46
CA GLY A 27 11.48 -0.38 -0.18
C GLY A 27 12.45 -0.05 0.96
N ILE A 28 13.05 1.14 0.91
CA ILE A 28 13.98 1.66 1.91
C ILE A 28 13.35 2.87 2.60
N HIS A 29 13.50 2.95 3.92
CA HIS A 29 13.19 4.13 4.74
C HIS A 29 14.33 4.42 5.72
N SER A 30 14.46 5.67 6.18
CA SER A 30 15.71 6.19 6.76
C SER A 30 15.87 5.93 8.28
N THR A 31 14.83 5.47 8.98
CA THR A 31 14.85 5.24 10.43
C THR A 31 15.12 3.79 10.85
N SER A 32 15.95 3.64 11.90
CA SER A 32 16.32 2.38 12.56
C SER A 32 15.12 1.64 13.15
N ASP A 33 15.23 0.32 13.27
CA ASP A 33 14.33 -0.72 13.80
C ASP A 33 13.54 -0.46 15.11
N ARG A 34 13.45 0.76 15.63
CA ARG A 34 12.63 1.11 16.78
C ARG A 34 11.19 1.40 16.34
N ILE A 35 10.42 0.32 16.25
CA ILE A 35 8.97 0.36 16.34
C ILE A 35 8.63 0.88 17.76
N PHE A 36 8.51 2.20 17.94
CA PHE A 36 7.88 2.75 19.12
C PHE A 36 6.39 2.41 19.07
N GLY A 37 5.86 1.91 20.17
CA GLY A 37 4.49 1.40 20.32
C GLY A 37 3.41 2.48 20.27
N GLY A 38 3.34 3.23 19.16
CA GLY A 38 2.29 4.19 18.85
C GLY A 38 1.64 3.91 17.50
N GLU A 39 0.39 4.37 17.36
CA GLU A 39 -0.35 4.39 16.08
C GLU A 39 0.31 5.31 15.05
N TRP A 40 1.10 6.32 15.45
CA TRP A 40 1.72 7.28 14.54
C TRP A 40 3.04 6.78 13.96
N THR A 41 3.29 7.13 12.70
CA THR A 41 4.56 6.89 12.01
C THR A 41 5.63 7.89 12.40
N ALA A 42 6.91 7.50 12.30
CA ALA A 42 7.96 8.50 12.18
C ALA A 42 7.80 9.26 10.84
N ILE A 43 8.30 10.49 10.78
CA ILE A 43 8.08 11.40 9.64
C ILE A 43 8.57 10.82 8.30
N ASP A 44 9.64 10.04 8.33
CA ASP A 44 10.30 9.38 7.20
C ASP A 44 9.91 7.90 7.05
N GLU A 45 9.02 7.38 7.89
CA GLU A 45 8.58 5.98 7.83
C GLU A 45 7.56 5.80 6.70
N PHE A 46 7.66 4.71 5.93
CA PHE A 46 6.81 4.45 4.75
C PHE A 46 6.82 5.62 3.72
N PRO A 47 7.98 5.99 3.15
CA PRO A 47 8.13 7.10 2.20
C PRO A 47 7.47 6.84 0.84
N TRP A 48 6.98 5.61 0.61
CA TRP A 48 6.18 5.23 -0.56
C TRP A 48 4.70 5.53 -0.41
N THR A 49 4.20 5.81 0.79
CA THR A 49 2.77 6.01 1.03
C THR A 49 2.31 7.32 0.41
N VAL A 50 1.33 7.23 -0.48
CA VAL A 50 0.79 8.37 -1.25
C VAL A 50 -0.62 8.69 -0.78
N ALA A 51 -0.91 9.98 -0.55
CA ALA A 51 -2.27 10.45 -0.31
C ALA A 51 -2.96 10.78 -1.63
N LEU A 52 -4.16 10.24 -1.85
CA LEU A 52 -4.98 10.52 -3.02
C LEU A 52 -6.03 11.58 -2.70
N GLU A 53 -5.93 12.73 -3.37
CA GLU A 53 -6.77 13.90 -3.14
C GLU A 53 -7.97 13.93 -4.08
N PHE A 54 -9.14 14.15 -3.50
CA PHE A 54 -10.40 14.16 -4.22
C PHE A 54 -11.11 15.48 -4.02
N LYS A 55 -11.74 15.98 -5.08
CA LYS A 55 -12.78 17.03 -4.99
C LYS A 55 -14.15 16.42 -5.22
N HIS A 56 -15.19 17.08 -4.71
CA HIS A 56 -16.56 16.71 -5.06
C HIS A 56 -16.83 17.08 -6.53
N ALA A 57 -17.48 16.20 -7.29
CA ALA A 57 -17.71 16.41 -8.73
C ALA A 57 -18.48 17.71 -9.04
N TRP A 58 -19.31 18.16 -8.08
CA TRP A 58 -20.17 19.34 -8.20
C TRP A 58 -19.70 20.54 -7.37
N SER A 59 -18.55 20.45 -6.70
CA SER A 59 -18.01 21.54 -5.88
C SER A 59 -16.49 21.53 -5.83
N SER A 60 -15.88 22.66 -6.18
CA SER A 60 -14.44 22.90 -6.03
C SER A 60 -14.02 23.28 -4.61
N LYS A 61 -14.97 23.48 -3.68
CA LYS A 61 -14.67 24.08 -2.37
C LYS A 61 -14.11 23.11 -1.33
N ASN A 62 -14.14 21.80 -1.57
CA ASN A 62 -13.68 20.79 -0.61
C ASN A 62 -12.79 19.74 -1.30
N VAL A 63 -11.47 19.92 -1.20
CA VAL A 63 -10.48 18.88 -1.53
C VAL A 63 -10.15 18.11 -0.26
N GLY A 64 -10.10 16.78 -0.33
CA GLY A 64 -9.72 15.96 0.81
C GLY A 64 -9.17 14.60 0.41
N VAL A 65 -8.37 14.01 1.28
CA VAL A 65 -7.80 12.68 1.09
C VAL A 65 -8.86 11.62 1.36
N LYS A 66 -9.09 10.70 0.43
CA LYS A 66 -10.08 9.60 0.59
C LYS A 66 -9.51 8.20 0.43
N CYS A 67 -8.45 8.08 -0.36
CA CYS A 67 -7.73 6.84 -0.55
C CYS A 67 -6.23 7.08 -0.36
N GLY A 68 -5.52 5.99 -0.12
CA GLY A 68 -4.07 5.92 -0.23
C GLY A 68 -3.64 5.32 -1.55
N GLY A 69 -2.32 5.31 -1.73
CA GLY A 69 -1.62 4.61 -2.79
C GLY A 69 -0.18 4.36 -2.38
N SER A 70 0.59 3.87 -3.33
CA SER A 70 2.00 3.51 -3.14
C SER A 70 2.80 3.92 -4.36
N LEU A 71 3.87 4.68 -4.19
CA LEU A 71 4.80 4.99 -5.27
C LEU A 71 5.57 3.71 -5.63
N ILE A 72 5.51 3.27 -6.90
CA ILE A 72 6.19 2.03 -7.34
C ILE A 72 7.37 2.29 -8.27
N ASN A 73 7.42 3.46 -8.92
CA ASN A 73 8.59 3.99 -9.63
C ASN A 73 8.48 5.52 -9.70
N LYS A 74 9.29 6.20 -10.52
CA LYS A 74 9.26 7.67 -10.61
C LYS A 74 7.96 8.23 -11.19
N ARG A 75 7.17 7.43 -11.90
CA ARG A 75 6.07 7.91 -12.75
C ARG A 75 4.71 7.28 -12.43
N PHE A 76 4.67 6.21 -11.63
CA PHE A 76 3.46 5.44 -11.35
C PHE A 76 3.20 5.26 -9.86
N VAL A 77 1.93 5.42 -9.50
CA VAL A 77 1.38 5.10 -8.18
C VAL A 77 0.42 3.93 -8.32
N LEU A 78 0.59 2.91 -7.47
CA LEU A 78 -0.28 1.76 -7.33
C LEU A 78 -1.36 2.03 -6.27
N THR A 79 -2.62 1.73 -6.60
CA THR A 79 -3.79 1.90 -5.70
C THR A 79 -4.88 0.89 -6.04
N ALA A 80 -6.04 0.97 -5.40
CA ALA A 80 -7.21 0.14 -5.69
C ALA A 80 -8.06 0.74 -6.83
N ALA A 81 -8.69 -0.11 -7.64
CA ALA A 81 -9.56 0.33 -8.74
C ALA A 81 -10.79 1.08 -8.24
N HIS A 82 -11.36 0.69 -7.09
CA HIS A 82 -12.50 1.38 -6.51
C HIS A 82 -12.20 2.84 -6.13
N CYS A 83 -10.92 3.17 -5.88
CA CYS A 83 -10.51 4.54 -5.56
C CYS A 83 -10.62 5.48 -6.77
N ILE A 84 -10.49 4.97 -8.00
CA ILE A 84 -10.54 5.80 -9.21
C ILE A 84 -11.91 5.78 -9.91
N GLN A 85 -12.79 4.85 -9.51
CA GLN A 85 -14.15 4.72 -10.05
C GLN A 85 -15.22 5.26 -9.07
N SER A 86 -14.96 6.41 -8.46
CA SER A 86 -15.89 7.07 -7.55
C SER A 86 -16.82 8.03 -8.31
N GLY A 87 -18.14 7.87 -8.16
CA GLY A 87 -19.12 8.66 -8.93
C GLY A 87 -19.30 10.09 -8.41
N GLU A 88 -19.19 10.30 -7.11
CA GLU A 88 -19.41 11.62 -6.49
C GLU A 88 -18.11 12.43 -6.31
N PHE A 89 -16.96 11.75 -6.38
CA PHE A 89 -15.67 12.32 -6.07
C PHE A 89 -14.68 12.08 -7.19
N GLU A 90 -14.06 13.14 -7.66
CA GLU A 90 -13.05 13.08 -8.70
C GLU A 90 -11.66 13.09 -8.04
N LEU A 91 -10.87 12.04 -8.29
CA LEU A 91 -9.44 12.01 -7.96
C LEU A 91 -8.70 13.04 -8.81
N ILE A 92 -8.04 14.02 -8.20
CA ILE A 92 -7.39 15.11 -8.91
C ILE A 92 -5.87 15.08 -8.82
N HIS A 93 -5.32 14.81 -7.63
CA HIS A 93 -3.89 14.83 -7.40
C HIS A 93 -3.44 13.62 -6.58
N VAL A 94 -2.15 13.33 -6.72
CA VAL A 94 -1.40 12.59 -5.72
C VAL A 94 -0.60 13.58 -4.86
N ARG A 95 -0.50 13.31 -3.57
CA ARG A 95 0.38 14.02 -2.64
C ARG A 95 1.41 13.04 -2.08
N LEU A 96 2.69 13.32 -2.30
CA LEU A 96 3.83 12.50 -1.88
C LEU A 96 4.69 13.23 -0.84
N GLY A 97 5.40 12.47 -0.01
CA GLY A 97 6.28 13.02 1.04
C GLY A 97 5.51 13.63 2.21
N GLU A 98 4.22 13.35 2.30
CA GLU A 98 3.33 13.84 3.35
C GLU A 98 3.53 13.06 4.64
N TRP A 99 3.44 13.75 5.77
CA TRP A 99 3.29 13.16 7.08
C TRP A 99 2.10 13.76 7.83
N ASN A 100 1.91 15.08 7.83
CA ASN A 100 0.77 15.72 8.49
C ASN A 100 -0.02 16.62 7.54
N LEU A 101 -1.24 16.19 7.20
CA LEU A 101 -2.15 16.87 6.26
C LEU A 101 -2.53 18.31 6.64
N THR A 102 -2.20 18.77 7.85
CA THR A 102 -2.48 20.12 8.34
C THR A 102 -1.26 21.04 8.39
N SER A 103 -0.06 20.53 8.05
CA SER A 103 1.19 21.30 7.99
C SER A 103 1.95 21.05 6.68
N ASN A 104 2.70 22.04 6.22
CA ASN A 104 3.66 21.88 5.11
C ASN A 104 4.63 23.09 5.09
N PRO A 105 5.95 22.90 5.18
CA PRO A 105 6.64 21.63 5.44
C PRO A 105 6.35 21.11 6.86
N ASP A 106 6.50 19.80 7.04
CA ASP A 106 6.19 19.11 8.29
C ASP A 106 7.25 19.26 9.39
N CYS A 107 8.45 19.74 9.02
CA CYS A 107 9.50 20.09 9.95
C CYS A 107 10.46 21.14 9.35
N LEU A 108 11.35 21.72 10.18
CA LEU A 108 12.28 22.79 9.76
C LEU A 108 13.30 22.34 8.70
N LEU A 109 13.68 21.06 8.68
CA LEU A 109 14.69 20.48 7.78
C LEU A 109 14.10 19.46 6.80
N CYS A 110 12.78 19.39 6.69
CA CYS A 110 12.08 18.44 5.83
C CYS A 110 11.84 19.05 4.45
N ASP A 111 11.87 18.20 3.42
CA ASP A 111 11.42 18.61 2.09
C ASP A 111 9.92 18.91 2.12
N PRO A 112 9.44 19.90 1.33
CA PRO A 112 8.01 20.14 1.20
C PRO A 112 7.32 18.99 0.48
N VAL A 113 6.02 18.78 0.77
CA VAL A 113 5.22 17.76 0.08
C VAL A 113 5.14 18.05 -1.42
N GLN A 114 5.11 17.00 -2.24
CA GLN A 114 4.91 17.14 -3.68
C GLN A 114 3.48 16.80 -4.07
N ILE A 115 2.76 17.79 -4.62
CA ILE A 115 1.44 17.60 -5.22
C ILE A 115 1.62 17.48 -6.74
N VAL A 116 1.10 16.40 -7.33
CA VAL A 116 1.29 16.06 -8.74
C VAL A 116 -0.03 15.68 -9.39
N ASN A 117 -0.30 16.23 -10.57
CA ASN A 117 -1.47 15.86 -11.37
C ASN A 117 -1.34 14.44 -11.92
N ILE A 118 -2.49 13.84 -12.21
CA ILE A 118 -2.59 12.51 -12.81
C ILE A 118 -2.95 12.66 -14.28
N THR A 119 -2.15 12.07 -15.17
CA THR A 119 -2.40 12.08 -16.63
C THR A 119 -3.28 10.92 -17.06
N GLU A 120 -3.13 9.75 -16.43
CA GLU A 120 -3.92 8.56 -16.73
C GLU A 120 -4.30 7.81 -15.45
N LYS A 121 -5.55 7.34 -15.39
CA LYS A 121 -6.09 6.48 -14.32
C LYS A 121 -6.46 5.14 -14.95
N ILE A 122 -5.74 4.08 -14.61
CA ILE A 122 -5.78 2.80 -15.34
C ILE A 122 -6.22 1.71 -14.37
N SER A 123 -7.50 1.33 -14.40
CA SER A 123 -8.00 0.16 -13.66
C SER A 123 -7.68 -1.13 -14.40
N HIS A 124 -7.53 -2.23 -13.66
CA HIS A 124 -7.52 -3.55 -14.26
C HIS A 124 -8.77 -3.75 -15.14
N PRO A 125 -8.65 -4.28 -16.37
CA PRO A 125 -9.78 -4.42 -17.29
C PRO A 125 -10.89 -5.31 -16.74
N ASP A 126 -10.52 -6.34 -15.98
CA ASP A 126 -11.46 -7.26 -15.34
C ASP A 126 -11.91 -6.82 -13.93
N TYR A 127 -11.72 -5.56 -13.55
CA TYR A 127 -12.22 -5.05 -12.27
C TYR A 127 -13.74 -5.16 -12.21
N ASN A 128 -14.24 -5.88 -11.20
CA ASN A 128 -15.67 -6.01 -10.97
C ASN A 128 -16.09 -5.24 -9.71
N ARG A 129 -16.89 -4.19 -9.91
CA ARG A 129 -17.33 -3.29 -8.83
C ARG A 129 -18.20 -3.99 -7.77
N LEU A 130 -18.95 -5.02 -8.15
CA LEU A 130 -19.88 -5.74 -7.26
C LEU A 130 -19.14 -6.71 -6.35
N THR A 131 -18.28 -7.55 -6.94
CA THR A 131 -17.53 -8.57 -6.19
C THR A 131 -16.21 -8.04 -5.62
N LYS A 132 -15.78 -6.85 -6.04
CA LYS A 132 -14.47 -6.26 -5.72
C LYS A 132 -13.30 -7.16 -6.14
N SER A 133 -13.49 -8.01 -7.15
CA SER A 133 -12.39 -8.77 -7.77
C SER A 133 -11.56 -7.87 -8.68
N ASN A 134 -10.26 -8.16 -8.77
CA ASN A 134 -9.29 -7.37 -9.55
C ASN A 134 -9.26 -5.88 -9.16
N ASP A 135 -9.37 -5.60 -7.85
CA ASP A 135 -9.41 -4.24 -7.30
C ASP A 135 -8.02 -3.62 -7.22
N ILE A 136 -7.48 -3.27 -8.39
CA ILE A 136 -6.15 -2.72 -8.60
C ILE A 136 -6.14 -1.71 -9.73
N ALA A 137 -5.42 -0.61 -9.54
CA ALA A 137 -5.24 0.44 -10.53
C ALA A 137 -3.86 1.09 -10.46
N LEU A 138 -3.43 1.63 -11.58
CA LEU A 138 -2.24 2.45 -11.72
C LEU A 138 -2.63 3.90 -12.04
N LEU A 139 -1.93 4.84 -11.43
CA LEU A 139 -2.01 6.27 -11.73
C LEU A 139 -0.70 6.67 -12.39
N ARG A 140 -0.78 7.19 -13.62
CA ARG A 140 0.37 7.79 -14.29
C ARG A 140 0.45 9.26 -13.89
N LEU A 141 1.61 9.67 -13.37
CA LEU A 141 1.84 11.03 -12.93
C LEU A 141 2.13 11.96 -14.12
N GLU A 142 1.89 13.26 -13.97
CA GLU A 142 2.18 14.25 -15.01
C GLU A 142 3.68 14.42 -15.28
N ARG A 143 4.51 14.23 -14.24
CA ARG A 143 5.96 14.35 -14.29
C ARG A 143 6.62 13.26 -13.46
N ASP A 144 7.92 13.08 -13.68
CA ASP A 144 8.73 12.19 -12.86
C ASP A 144 8.94 12.78 -11.46
N ILE A 145 8.95 11.90 -10.46
CA ILE A 145 9.22 12.22 -9.07
C ILE A 145 10.72 12.07 -8.78
N GLU A 146 11.28 13.08 -8.13
CA GLU A 146 12.61 13.00 -7.55
C GLU A 146 12.53 12.28 -6.19
N TYR A 147 13.42 11.30 -5.99
CA TYR A 147 13.47 10.58 -4.73
C TYR A 147 14.21 11.39 -3.68
N THR A 148 13.64 11.40 -2.48
CA THR A 148 14.20 12.03 -1.29
C THR A 148 14.17 11.03 -0.13
N ASP A 149 14.52 11.46 1.08
CA ASP A 149 14.35 10.60 2.25
C ASP A 149 12.88 10.43 2.65
N PHE A 150 12.00 11.32 2.18
CA PHE A 150 10.55 11.28 2.44
C PHE A 150 9.74 10.71 1.27
N ILE A 151 10.35 10.57 0.09
CA ILE A 151 9.71 10.06 -1.13
C ILE A 151 10.58 8.99 -1.76
N ARG A 152 10.18 7.72 -1.61
CA ARG A 152 10.85 6.57 -2.23
C ARG A 152 9.84 5.55 -2.71
N PRO A 153 10.16 4.76 -3.75
CA PRO A 153 9.25 3.73 -4.22
C PRO A 153 9.27 2.52 -3.29
N ILE A 154 8.17 1.75 -3.23
CA ILE A 154 8.13 0.43 -2.58
C ILE A 154 8.56 -0.66 -3.56
N CYS A 155 9.20 -1.72 -3.08
CA CYS A 155 9.48 -2.87 -3.94
C CYS A 155 8.21 -3.70 -4.17
N LEU A 156 8.08 -4.29 -5.36
CA LEU A 156 7.02 -5.23 -5.66
C LEU A 156 7.53 -6.68 -5.53
N PRO A 157 6.67 -7.61 -5.06
CA PRO A 157 7.04 -9.01 -4.93
C PRO A 157 7.23 -9.66 -6.31
N PRO A 158 7.97 -10.78 -6.41
CA PRO A 158 8.03 -11.55 -7.64
C PRO A 158 6.64 -12.01 -8.09
N GLU A 159 6.47 -12.15 -9.40
CA GLU A 159 5.22 -12.63 -9.97
C GLU A 159 4.84 -14.01 -9.40
N ASN A 160 3.57 -14.15 -9.03
CA ASN A 160 2.97 -15.36 -8.48
C ASN A 160 3.69 -15.94 -7.25
N SER A 161 4.52 -15.14 -6.55
CA SER A 161 5.14 -15.54 -5.29
C SER A 161 4.07 -15.90 -4.26
N SER A 162 4.32 -16.96 -3.47
CA SER A 162 3.45 -17.39 -2.39
C SER A 162 3.09 -16.24 -1.45
N ALA A 163 1.84 -16.23 -0.96
CA ALA A 163 1.45 -15.31 0.09
C ALA A 163 2.33 -15.50 1.34
N PRO A 164 2.54 -14.44 2.15
CA PRO A 164 3.19 -14.58 3.45
C PRO A 164 2.51 -15.65 4.31
N LYS A 165 3.30 -16.31 5.17
CA LYS A 165 2.79 -17.38 6.04
C LYS A 165 1.72 -16.82 6.98
N GLU A 166 0.69 -17.62 7.27
CA GLU A 166 -0.33 -17.26 8.26
C GLU A 166 0.31 -16.87 9.61
N GLY A 167 -0.18 -15.80 10.22
CA GLY A 167 0.39 -15.19 11.42
C GLY A 167 1.57 -14.24 11.17
N THR A 168 2.06 -14.08 9.94
CA THR A 168 3.07 -13.05 9.63
C THR A 168 2.44 -11.66 9.81
N GLU A 169 3.08 -10.81 10.60
CA GLU A 169 2.65 -9.42 10.83
C GLU A 169 3.10 -8.53 9.67
N LEU A 170 2.15 -7.89 9.01
CA LEU A 170 2.39 -6.92 7.94
C LEU A 170 1.93 -5.54 8.39
N ALA A 171 2.49 -4.49 7.80
CA ALA A 171 2.14 -3.12 8.13
C ALA A 171 1.23 -2.51 7.06
N VAL A 172 0.22 -1.77 7.48
CA VAL A 172 -0.52 -0.81 6.66
C VAL A 172 -0.21 0.58 7.16
N SER A 173 -0.04 1.55 6.26
CA SER A 173 0.14 2.96 6.63
C SER A 173 -0.74 3.89 5.80
N GLY A 174 -1.12 5.02 6.39
CA GLY A 174 -1.98 6.01 5.74
C GLY A 174 -2.54 7.04 6.72
N TRP A 175 -3.57 7.76 6.29
CA TRP A 175 -4.29 8.79 7.09
C TRP A 175 -5.74 8.39 7.35
N GLY A 176 -6.06 7.11 7.16
CA GLY A 176 -7.37 6.58 7.50
C GLY A 176 -7.66 6.63 9.00
N ALA A 177 -8.92 6.43 9.37
CA ALA A 177 -9.32 6.14 10.73
C ALA A 177 -8.65 4.84 11.22
N THR A 178 -8.51 4.71 12.54
CA THR A 178 -8.24 3.44 13.24
C THR A 178 -9.55 2.80 13.70
N GLU A 179 -9.47 1.63 14.35
CA GLU A 179 -10.63 0.83 14.78
C GLU A 179 -11.58 1.54 15.74
N ASP A 180 -11.12 2.56 16.45
CA ASP A 180 -11.93 3.34 17.40
C ASP A 180 -12.98 4.23 16.69
N GLY A 181 -12.96 4.26 15.34
CA GLY A 181 -13.86 5.08 14.54
C GLY A 181 -13.60 6.57 14.68
N SER A 182 -12.45 6.95 15.24
CA SER A 182 -12.02 8.34 15.29
C SER A 182 -11.90 8.90 13.87
N THR A 183 -12.14 10.20 13.77
CA THR A 183 -11.97 10.96 12.53
C THR A 183 -10.62 10.66 11.90
N LYS A 184 -10.56 10.65 10.55
CA LYS A 184 -9.30 10.54 9.79
C LYS A 184 -8.16 11.29 10.48
N SER A 185 -7.02 10.63 10.66
CA SER A 185 -5.87 11.24 11.30
C SER A 185 -5.25 12.28 10.37
N ALA A 186 -4.91 13.44 10.92
CA ALA A 186 -4.09 14.41 10.21
C ALA A 186 -2.66 13.90 10.01
N VAL A 187 -2.12 13.16 11.00
CA VAL A 187 -0.77 12.60 11.00
C VAL A 187 -0.80 11.16 10.46
N LYS A 188 0.18 10.78 9.63
CA LYS A 188 0.29 9.44 9.06
C LYS A 188 0.45 8.39 10.17
N ILE A 189 -0.40 7.38 10.11
CA ILE A 189 -0.46 6.28 11.07
C ILE A 189 -0.02 4.96 10.45
N LYS A 190 0.29 3.98 11.30
CA LYS A 190 0.57 2.60 10.93
C LYS A 190 -0.19 1.62 11.82
N VAL A 191 -0.57 0.49 11.25
CA VAL A 191 -1.13 -0.64 11.98
C VAL A 191 -0.46 -1.93 11.52
N SER A 192 -0.14 -2.81 12.47
CA SER A 192 0.35 -4.16 12.19
C SER A 192 -0.81 -5.14 12.21
N VAL A 193 -0.99 -5.88 11.13
CA VAL A 193 -2.06 -6.85 10.95
C VAL A 193 -1.48 -8.24 10.62
N PRO A 194 -1.94 -9.31 11.29
CA PRO A 194 -1.48 -10.65 10.97
C PRO A 194 -2.17 -11.17 9.71
N ILE A 195 -1.43 -11.90 8.87
CA ILE A 195 -1.98 -12.59 7.71
C ILE A 195 -2.85 -13.77 8.16
N ILE A 196 -4.00 -13.92 7.50
CA ILE A 196 -4.89 -15.08 7.63
C ILE A 196 -4.88 -15.81 6.29
N SER A 197 -4.72 -17.13 6.31
CA SER A 197 -4.80 -17.93 5.08
C SER A 197 -6.18 -17.80 4.43
N ASN A 198 -6.24 -17.88 3.10
CA ASN A 198 -7.51 -17.83 2.38
C ASN A 198 -8.45 -18.98 2.78
N GLU A 199 -7.92 -20.13 3.22
CA GLU A 199 -8.72 -21.22 3.77
C GLU A 199 -9.42 -20.81 5.07
N THR A 200 -8.67 -20.26 6.03
CA THR A 200 -9.25 -19.76 7.28
C THR A 200 -10.22 -18.61 7.02
N CYS A 201 -9.85 -17.67 6.15
CA CYS A 201 -10.69 -16.52 5.80
C CYS A 201 -12.02 -16.94 5.15
N ASN A 202 -12.00 -17.99 4.30
CA ASN A 202 -13.19 -18.54 3.64
C ASN A 202 -14.20 -19.15 4.61
N LYS A 203 -13.80 -19.50 5.84
CA LYS A 203 -14.73 -19.98 6.88
C LYS A 203 -15.67 -18.87 7.38
N THR A 204 -15.22 -17.61 7.29
CA THR A 204 -16.01 -16.44 7.75
C THR A 204 -16.60 -15.63 6.59
N LEU A 205 -15.79 -15.26 5.61
CA LEU A 205 -16.20 -14.31 4.56
C LEU A 205 -16.73 -14.97 3.29
N HIS A 206 -16.39 -16.25 3.07
CA HIS A 206 -16.70 -17.05 1.88
C HIS A 206 -16.21 -16.44 0.54
N ASN A 207 -15.96 -17.30 -0.46
CA ASN A 207 -15.59 -16.91 -1.83
C ASN A 207 -14.33 -16.02 -1.98
N ILE A 208 -13.35 -16.14 -1.08
CA ILE A 208 -12.06 -15.46 -1.20
C ILE A 208 -11.28 -16.05 -2.38
N GLN A 209 -10.88 -15.19 -3.31
CA GLN A 209 -10.16 -15.57 -4.53
C GLN A 209 -8.66 -15.72 -4.27
N SER A 210 -7.96 -16.48 -5.13
CA SER A 210 -6.50 -16.64 -5.06
C SER A 210 -5.71 -15.35 -5.33
N THR A 211 -6.36 -14.36 -5.95
CA THR A 211 -5.86 -13.01 -6.20
C THR A 211 -6.14 -12.03 -5.05
N GLN A 212 -6.63 -12.54 -3.92
CA GLN A 212 -6.89 -11.79 -2.69
C GLN A 212 -6.07 -12.36 -1.52
N LEU A 213 -5.81 -11.50 -0.54
CA LEU A 213 -5.23 -11.83 0.76
C LEU A 213 -6.22 -11.43 1.86
N CYS A 214 -6.14 -12.11 3.00
CA CYS A 214 -6.82 -11.70 4.22
C CYS A 214 -5.81 -11.36 5.31
N ALA A 215 -6.06 -10.28 6.05
CA ALA A 215 -5.26 -9.89 7.19
C ALA A 215 -6.11 -9.20 8.26
N GLY A 216 -5.67 -9.22 9.52
CA GLY A 216 -6.38 -8.60 10.64
C GLY A 216 -7.32 -9.57 11.35
N GLY A 217 -8.53 -9.13 11.70
CA GLY A 217 -9.52 -9.97 12.41
C GLY A 217 -9.14 -10.30 13.86
N VAL A 218 -8.17 -9.58 14.41
CA VAL A 218 -7.73 -9.64 15.82
C VAL A 218 -8.13 -8.35 16.52
N SER A 219 -8.33 -8.40 17.84
CA SER A 219 -8.80 -7.22 18.60
C SER A 219 -7.76 -6.10 18.58
N GLY A 220 -8.19 -4.87 18.30
CA GLY A 220 -7.36 -3.68 18.46
C GLY A 220 -6.40 -3.37 17.31
N ARG A 221 -6.45 -4.11 16.18
CA ARG A 221 -5.52 -3.98 15.04
C ARG A 221 -6.16 -4.29 13.68
N ASP A 222 -6.58 -3.24 12.96
CA ASP A 222 -7.12 -3.34 11.60
C ASP A 222 -6.98 -2.03 10.82
N ALA A 223 -6.88 -2.14 9.49
CA ALA A 223 -6.87 -0.99 8.60
C ALA A 223 -8.30 -0.51 8.35
N CYS A 224 -8.63 0.73 8.75
CA CYS A 224 -9.98 1.26 8.59
C CYS A 224 -10.13 2.33 7.49
N GLN A 225 -11.31 2.97 7.47
CA GLN A 225 -11.77 3.98 6.51
C GLN A 225 -10.67 5.00 6.18
N GLY A 226 -10.34 5.16 4.89
CA GLY A 226 -9.32 6.12 4.45
C GLY A 226 -7.92 5.53 4.24
N ASN A 227 -7.71 4.25 4.57
CA ASN A 227 -6.54 3.48 4.12
C ASN A 227 -6.79 2.74 2.79
N SER A 228 -8.02 2.76 2.26
CA SER A 228 -8.40 2.18 0.97
C SER A 228 -7.41 2.54 -0.14
N GLY A 229 -6.94 1.54 -0.89
CA GLY A 229 -5.91 1.71 -1.91
C GLY A 229 -4.47 1.86 -1.40
N GLY A 230 -4.27 2.00 -0.09
CA GLY A 230 -2.96 2.03 0.53
C GLY A 230 -2.25 0.67 0.54
N PRO A 231 -0.94 0.64 0.81
CA PRO A 231 -0.14 -0.56 0.71
C PRO A 231 -0.22 -1.40 2.00
N LEU A 232 -0.30 -2.73 1.83
CA LEU A 232 0.00 -3.72 2.86
C LEU A 232 1.41 -4.24 2.60
N VAL A 233 2.35 -3.92 3.50
CA VAL A 233 3.78 -4.14 3.29
C VAL A 233 4.37 -5.15 4.28
N ASN A 234 5.32 -5.93 3.77
CA ASN A 234 6.11 -6.89 4.54
C ASN A 234 7.58 -6.47 4.54
N SER A 235 8.28 -6.71 5.65
CA SER A 235 9.70 -6.39 5.79
C SER A 235 10.55 -7.67 5.83
N PHE A 236 11.68 -7.63 5.15
CA PHE A 236 12.65 -8.72 5.13
C PHE A 236 14.02 -8.17 5.54
N VAL A 237 14.59 -8.73 6.59
CA VAL A 237 15.96 -8.44 7.01
C VAL A 237 16.91 -9.21 6.10
N GLY A 238 17.78 -8.51 5.37
CA GLY A 238 18.96 -9.12 4.74
C GLY A 238 18.81 -9.56 3.29
N THR A 239 18.39 -8.66 2.39
CA THR A 239 18.47 -8.92 0.93
C THR A 239 19.53 -8.08 0.20
N VAL A 240 19.88 -6.90 0.70
CA VAL A 240 20.97 -6.05 0.18
C VAL A 240 21.70 -5.41 1.36
N GLU A 241 23.00 -5.65 1.51
CA GLU A 241 23.88 -4.99 2.51
C GLU A 241 23.43 -5.08 3.98
N GLY A 242 22.63 -6.08 4.35
CA GLY A 242 22.13 -6.24 5.72
C GLY A 242 21.03 -5.24 6.13
N ARG A 243 20.46 -4.50 5.18
CA ARG A 243 19.36 -3.54 5.41
C ARG A 243 18.00 -4.24 5.44
N VAL A 244 17.04 -3.61 6.12
CA VAL A 244 15.61 -3.99 6.05
C VAL A 244 15.07 -3.56 4.69
N GLN A 245 14.46 -4.51 4.00
CA GLN A 245 13.85 -4.30 2.69
C GLN A 245 12.34 -4.51 2.78
N TRP A 246 11.56 -3.53 2.31
CA TRP A 246 10.11 -3.61 2.30
C TRP A 246 9.55 -3.99 0.94
N TYR A 247 8.51 -4.81 0.93
CA TYR A 247 7.76 -5.22 -0.27
C TYR A 247 6.27 -5.03 -0.06
N GLN A 248 5.54 -4.62 -1.10
CA GLN A 248 4.09 -4.51 -1.07
C GLN A 248 3.42 -5.83 -1.44
N GLU A 249 2.94 -6.55 -0.43
CA GLU A 249 2.25 -7.82 -0.62
C GLU A 249 0.78 -7.63 -1.02
N GLY A 250 0.18 -6.52 -0.59
CA GLY A 250 -1.23 -6.26 -0.82
C GLY A 250 -1.62 -4.79 -1.03
N ILE A 251 -2.86 -4.60 -1.46
CA ILE A 251 -3.54 -3.29 -1.56
C ILE A 251 -4.81 -3.36 -0.73
N VAL A 252 -5.05 -2.39 0.16
CA VAL A 252 -6.28 -2.31 0.97
C VAL A 252 -7.49 -2.21 0.03
N SER A 253 -8.36 -3.23 0.02
CA SER A 253 -9.53 -3.28 -0.87
C SER A 253 -10.82 -3.01 -0.11
N HIS A 254 -11.28 -3.96 0.71
CA HIS A 254 -12.56 -3.85 1.42
C HIS A 254 -12.60 -4.74 2.67
N GLY A 255 -13.62 -4.54 3.52
CA GLY A 255 -13.86 -5.34 4.72
C GLY A 255 -15.27 -5.11 5.23
N ILE A 256 -15.76 -5.99 6.10
CA ILE A 256 -17.12 -5.89 6.65
C ILE A 256 -17.20 -4.73 7.64
N ARG A 257 -16.30 -4.72 8.63
CA ARG A 257 -16.12 -3.65 9.61
C ARG A 257 -14.69 -3.70 10.10
N CYS A 258 -14.10 -2.53 10.28
CA CYS A 258 -12.75 -2.44 10.82
C CYS A 258 -12.73 -2.93 12.27
N GLY A 259 -11.76 -3.76 12.61
CA GLY A 259 -11.45 -4.14 13.98
C GLY A 259 -12.45 -5.04 14.67
N LEU A 260 -13.37 -5.62 13.90
CA LEU A 260 -14.26 -6.63 14.43
C LEU A 260 -13.51 -7.96 14.52
N VAL A 261 -13.29 -8.44 15.74
CA VAL A 261 -12.65 -9.74 15.99
C VAL A 261 -13.35 -10.84 15.19
N GLY A 262 -12.56 -11.64 14.47
CA GLY A 262 -13.04 -12.72 13.60
C GLY A 262 -13.35 -12.29 12.16
N TYR A 263 -13.34 -11.00 11.84
CA TYR A 263 -13.62 -10.47 10.51
C TYR A 263 -12.39 -9.76 9.93
N PRO A 264 -11.53 -10.46 9.17
CA PRO A 264 -10.36 -9.83 8.56
C PRO A 264 -10.74 -8.86 7.43
N GLY A 265 -9.82 -7.95 7.14
CA GLY A 265 -9.84 -7.15 5.92
C GLY A 265 -9.40 -7.97 4.71
N ILE A 266 -9.96 -7.64 3.54
CA ILE A 266 -9.61 -8.22 2.25
C ILE A 266 -8.71 -7.24 1.49
N TYR A 267 -7.61 -7.77 0.97
CA TYR A 267 -6.59 -7.04 0.23
C TYR A 267 -6.42 -7.67 -1.15
N THR A 268 -6.13 -6.86 -2.17
CA THR A 268 -5.71 -7.38 -3.48
C THR A 268 -4.29 -7.92 -3.36
N ARG A 269 -4.03 -9.16 -3.81
CA ARG A 269 -2.70 -9.80 -3.76
C ARG A 269 -1.81 -9.29 -4.89
N VAL A 270 -0.82 -8.47 -4.58
CA VAL A 270 0.00 -7.78 -5.60
C VAL A 270 0.77 -8.76 -6.49
N SER A 271 1.30 -9.85 -5.93
CA SER A 271 2.07 -10.83 -6.71
C SER A 271 1.26 -11.47 -7.87
N SER A 272 -0.08 -11.46 -7.79
CA SER A 272 -0.96 -11.96 -8.86
C SER A 272 -1.13 -10.99 -10.05
N TYR A 273 -0.65 -9.75 -9.94
CA TYR A 273 -0.85 -8.71 -10.96
C TYR A 273 0.45 -8.13 -11.52
N ILE A 274 1.61 -8.72 -11.21
CA ILE A 274 2.90 -8.19 -11.64
C ILE A 274 3.01 -8.08 -13.16
N SER A 275 2.62 -9.12 -13.92
CA SER A 275 2.59 -9.04 -15.39
C SER A 275 1.73 -7.89 -15.90
N TRP A 276 0.56 -7.65 -15.30
CA TRP A 276 -0.31 -6.54 -15.67
C TRP A 276 0.32 -5.18 -15.33
N ILE A 277 0.93 -5.04 -14.14
CA ILE A 277 1.62 -3.82 -13.73
C ILE A 277 2.74 -3.48 -14.72
N LEU A 278 3.60 -4.44 -15.03
CA LEU A 278 4.72 -4.26 -15.96
C LEU A 278 4.24 -3.89 -17.36
N HIS A 279 3.24 -4.62 -17.88
CA HIS A 279 2.66 -4.33 -19.19
C HIS A 279 2.12 -2.89 -19.28
N VAL A 280 1.43 -2.41 -18.23
CA VAL A 280 0.92 -1.04 -18.21
C VAL A 280 2.06 -0.02 -18.16
N ILE A 281 3.08 -0.24 -17.33
CA ILE A 281 4.21 0.69 -17.23
C ILE A 281 4.97 0.79 -18.56
N GLU A 282 5.17 -0.32 -19.26
CA GLU A 282 5.92 -0.37 -20.53
C GLU A 282 5.15 0.22 -21.70
N THR A 283 3.81 0.20 -21.66
CA THR A 283 2.97 0.62 -22.79
C THR A 283 2.39 2.03 -22.65
N LYS A 284 2.61 2.69 -21.51
CA LYS A 284 2.07 4.01 -21.20
C LYS A 284 3.15 5.04 -21.05
#